data_AF-A0A8X6I901-F1
#
_entry.id   AF-A0A8X6I901-F1
#
_cell.length_a   1.000
_cell.length_b   1.000
_cell.length_c   1.000
_cell.angle_alpha   90.00
_cell.angle_beta   90.00
_cell.angle_gamma   90.00
#
_symmetry.space_group_name_H-M   'P 1'
#
loop_
_entity.id
_entity.type
_entity.pdbx_description
1 polymer ?
#
loop_
_entity_poly.entity_id
_entity_poly.type
_entity_poly.pdbx_seq_one_letter_code
_entity_poly.pdbx_strand_id
1 'polypeptide(L)'
;MSFDLDLPFLYGCSFDFISNPSVIQRLYSKEYMFPRNPSYATYESDENSRRLFAVTSSSGESSDRASLISDENVLILCKLLTSFLLLTFIKIPLFDKWYFSMDKPYLFFENQDPSVSPNYSFIFDFERNFDIHLNIQWMNKHYHYVFYYIGLYLLVIFGVQAFMKNRSRFEVRKLLAAWNILLATFSILGMSRTLPELVHVLTKFGFAYSVCNPSYMFEKVTAFWGWMFCYSKIPELFDTLFIVLRKQPLIFLHWYHHITVLLFTWYANIYQVAAGRWYVAMNYFVHSWMYTYFALKSLRIKTPRIFALIITFLQILQMIFGFYITYFSYVTIHKGEPCNQKTNIAISGLLMYGSYFVLFARFFYYSYLSPPNKAKKSV
;
A
#
# COMPACT_ATOMS: atom_id res chain seq x y z
N MET A 1 -43.09 -27.45 -0.68
CA MET A 1 -42.58 -27.32 0.69
C MET A 1 -42.12 -25.88 0.83
N SER A 2 -43.04 -25.02 1.23
CA SER A 2 -42.82 -23.59 1.44
C SER A 2 -42.09 -23.41 2.77
N PHE A 3 -41.00 -22.66 2.78
CA PHE A 3 -40.44 -22.10 4.00
C PHE A 3 -40.52 -20.58 3.87
N ASP A 4 -41.60 -20.04 4.46
CA ASP A 4 -41.70 -18.64 4.84
C ASP A 4 -40.74 -18.39 6.01
N LEU A 5 -39.82 -17.44 5.82
CA LEU A 5 -39.05 -16.81 6.88
C LEU A 5 -39.22 -15.30 6.70
N ASP A 6 -40.29 -14.79 7.32
CA ASP A 6 -40.48 -13.36 7.58
C ASP A 6 -39.36 -12.87 8.50
N LEU A 7 -38.50 -11.98 7.97
CA LEU A 7 -37.44 -11.30 8.71
C LEU A 7 -37.58 -9.78 8.53
N PRO A 8 -38.47 -9.12 9.29
CA PRO A 8 -38.56 -7.67 9.32
C PRO A 8 -37.49 -7.12 10.28
N PHE A 9 -36.23 -7.02 9.86
CA PHE A 9 -35.18 -6.36 10.67
C PHE A 9 -34.07 -5.64 9.88
N LEU A 10 -34.29 -5.35 8.59
CA LEU A 10 -33.29 -4.71 7.71
C LEU A 10 -33.71 -3.35 7.11
N TYR A 11 -34.71 -2.68 7.68
CA TYR A 11 -35.12 -1.33 7.25
C TYR A 11 -34.84 -0.21 8.29
N GLY A 12 -34.03 -0.49 9.33
CA GLY A 12 -33.83 0.45 10.45
C GLY A 12 -32.45 1.09 10.62
N CYS A 13 -31.40 0.68 9.90
CA CYS A 13 -30.10 1.36 9.96
C CYS A 13 -29.95 2.31 8.77
N SER A 14 -30.50 3.53 8.93
CA SER A 14 -30.25 4.64 8.02
C SER A 14 -28.75 4.80 7.74
N PHE A 15 -28.43 4.82 6.44
CA PHE A 15 -27.15 5.19 5.83
C PHE A 15 -26.83 6.69 5.98
N ASP A 16 -27.11 7.29 7.14
CA ASP A 16 -26.94 8.74 7.37
C ASP A 16 -25.50 9.15 7.72
N PHE A 17 -24.56 8.20 7.75
CA PHE A 17 -23.14 8.50 8.06
C PHE A 17 -22.29 8.85 6.83
N ILE A 18 -22.84 8.74 5.61
CA ILE A 18 -22.13 9.04 4.35
C ILE A 18 -22.54 10.42 3.76
N SER A 19 -23.57 11.07 4.30
CA SER A 19 -24.20 12.25 3.70
C SER A 19 -23.98 13.58 4.44
N ASN A 20 -23.11 13.65 5.46
CA ASN A 20 -22.89 14.89 6.22
C ASN A 20 -21.54 15.57 5.89
N PRO A 21 -21.52 16.63 5.05
CA PRO A 21 -20.31 17.36 4.67
C PRO A 21 -19.53 17.93 5.87
N SER A 22 -20.23 18.21 6.98
CA SER A 22 -19.65 18.78 8.20
C SER A 22 -18.77 17.79 9.00
N VAL A 23 -18.94 16.49 8.79
CA VAL A 23 -18.12 15.44 9.45
C VAL A 23 -16.84 15.19 8.67
N ILE A 24 -16.90 15.21 7.33
CA ILE A 24 -15.72 15.10 6.45
C ILE A 24 -14.80 16.31 6.67
N GLN A 25 -15.35 17.51 6.87
CA GLN A 25 -14.54 18.72 7.07
C GLN A 25 -13.83 18.79 8.44
N ARG A 26 -14.33 18.07 9.47
CA ARG A 26 -13.61 17.90 10.75
C ARG A 26 -12.54 16.81 10.71
N LEU A 27 -12.71 15.78 9.88
CA LEU A 27 -11.73 14.71 9.71
C LEU A 27 -10.42 15.16 9.04
N TYR A 28 -10.43 16.34 8.39
CA TYR A 28 -9.26 16.93 7.74
C TYR A 28 -8.72 18.20 8.42
N SER A 29 -9.32 18.65 9.53
CA SER A 29 -8.88 19.85 10.25
C SER A 29 -8.06 19.50 11.51
N LYS A 30 -6.74 19.47 11.34
CA LYS A 30 -5.69 19.61 12.37
C LYS A 30 -5.61 18.53 13.47
N GLU A 31 -4.35 18.18 13.73
CA GLU A 31 -3.87 17.23 14.74
C GLU A 31 -4.02 15.76 14.37
N TYR A 32 -3.17 14.90 14.94
CA TYR A 32 -3.25 13.43 14.91
C TYR A 32 -2.46 12.62 13.88
N MET A 33 -1.54 13.22 13.10
CA MET A 33 -0.41 12.44 12.54
C MET A 33 0.95 12.79 13.19
N PHE A 34 1.01 13.92 13.92
CA PHE A 34 2.12 14.27 14.80
C PHE A 34 1.58 14.86 16.11
N PRO A 35 1.84 14.27 17.29
CA PRO A 35 1.55 14.98 18.53
C PRO A 35 2.48 16.20 18.61
N ARG A 36 1.92 17.41 18.66
CA ARG A 36 2.63 18.54 19.25
C ARG A 36 2.86 18.19 20.72
N ASN A 37 4.11 18.19 21.16
CA ASN A 37 4.43 18.04 22.57
C ASN A 37 4.01 19.34 23.29
N PRO A 38 3.14 19.30 24.31
CA PRO A 38 2.79 20.48 25.09
C PRO A 38 3.84 20.63 26.20
N SER A 39 5.02 21.11 25.83
CA SER A 39 6.05 21.57 26.75
C SER A 39 6.90 22.54 25.95
N TYR A 40 7.19 23.72 26.49
CA TYR A 40 7.62 24.94 25.79
C TYR A 40 6.46 25.80 25.24
N ALA A 41 5.56 26.19 26.14
CA ALA A 41 5.09 27.55 26.15
C ALA A 41 5.64 28.17 27.44
N THR A 42 6.58 29.13 27.30
CA THR A 42 6.68 30.40 28.03
C THR A 42 8.04 31.07 27.78
N TYR A 43 7.99 32.38 27.58
CA TYR A 43 9.07 33.37 27.49
C TYR A 43 9.95 33.38 26.24
N GLU A 44 9.61 34.25 25.28
CA GLU A 44 10.40 35.49 25.06
C GLU A 44 9.60 36.48 24.19
N SER A 45 9.69 37.74 24.59
CA SER A 45 9.08 38.91 23.98
C SER A 45 9.83 39.34 22.72
N ASP A 46 9.10 39.98 21.80
CA ASP A 46 9.47 41.27 21.16
C ASP A 46 8.84 41.39 19.77
N GLU A 47 7.68 42.05 19.75
CA GLU A 47 7.51 43.38 19.16
C GLU A 47 8.49 43.81 18.05
N ASN A 48 8.54 43.12 16.90
CA ASN A 48 9.02 43.77 15.66
C ASN A 48 8.70 43.02 14.35
N SER A 49 7.42 42.87 13.98
CA SER A 49 7.07 42.49 12.59
C SER A 49 5.66 42.94 12.14
N ARG A 50 5.11 44.01 12.73
CA ARG A 50 3.97 44.72 12.14
C ARG A 50 4.48 45.87 11.29
N ARG A 51 4.80 45.57 10.03
CA ARG A 51 4.82 46.52 8.90
C ARG A 51 5.42 45.77 7.72
N LEU A 52 4.58 45.24 6.83
CA LEU A 52 4.78 45.32 5.39
C LEU A 52 3.54 44.73 4.71
N PHE A 53 2.90 45.57 3.89
CA PHE A 53 1.85 45.27 2.91
C PHE A 53 0.42 45.01 3.41
N ALA A 54 -0.27 46.12 3.68
CA ALA A 54 -1.69 46.25 3.37
C ALA A 54 -1.82 46.87 1.97
N VAL A 55 -2.26 46.11 0.96
CA VAL A 55 -2.84 46.63 -0.29
C VAL A 55 -3.88 45.64 -0.82
N THR A 56 -5.13 46.12 -0.88
CA THR A 56 -6.31 45.73 -1.69
C THR A 56 -6.86 44.31 -1.67
N SER A 57 -8.06 44.20 -1.10
CA SER A 57 -9.10 43.24 -1.47
C SER A 57 -9.82 43.66 -2.75
N SER A 58 -9.98 42.75 -3.73
CA SER A 58 -11.28 42.41 -4.34
C SER A 58 -11.10 41.38 -5.48
N SER A 59 -12.15 40.58 -5.67
CA SER A 59 -12.39 39.59 -6.75
C SER A 59 -11.67 38.24 -6.64
N GLY A 60 -12.46 37.19 -6.36
CA GLY A 60 -11.99 35.81 -6.30
C GLY A 60 -13.13 34.81 -6.11
N GLU A 61 -14.22 34.96 -6.86
CA GLU A 61 -15.40 34.07 -6.78
C GLU A 61 -15.37 32.93 -7.84
N SER A 62 -14.26 32.76 -8.57
CA SER A 62 -14.15 31.79 -9.67
C SER A 62 -13.31 30.53 -9.35
N SER A 63 -12.58 30.49 -8.23
CA SER A 63 -11.64 29.39 -7.92
C SER A 63 -12.31 28.19 -7.21
N ASP A 64 -13.38 28.42 -6.46
CA ASP A 64 -14.00 27.37 -5.65
C ASP A 64 -14.72 26.30 -6.50
N ARG A 65 -15.28 26.69 -7.65
CA ARG A 65 -16.02 25.77 -8.52
C ARG A 65 -15.13 24.74 -9.22
N ALA A 66 -13.86 25.05 -9.48
CA ALA A 66 -12.90 24.12 -10.08
C ALA A 66 -12.36 23.08 -9.07
N SER A 67 -12.20 23.45 -7.80
CA SER A 67 -11.74 22.53 -6.74
C SER A 67 -12.80 21.48 -6.37
N LEU A 68 -14.07 21.90 -6.30
CA LEU A 68 -15.24 21.06 -6.05
C LEU A 68 -15.46 20.00 -7.14
N ILE A 69 -15.24 20.36 -8.42
CA ILE A 69 -15.34 19.42 -9.55
C ILE A 69 -14.24 18.33 -9.47
N SER A 70 -13.06 18.64 -8.91
CA SER A 70 -11.99 17.64 -8.75
C SER A 70 -12.27 16.65 -7.61
N ASP A 71 -12.81 17.12 -6.48
CA ASP A 71 -13.17 16.26 -5.36
C ASP A 71 -14.39 15.38 -5.67
N GLU A 72 -15.35 15.88 -6.45
CA GLU A 72 -16.52 15.11 -6.88
C GLU A 72 -16.13 13.99 -7.86
N ASN A 73 -15.26 14.27 -8.83
CA ASN A 73 -14.72 13.25 -9.74
C ASN A 73 -13.87 12.19 -9.02
N VAL A 74 -13.10 12.58 -8.00
CA VAL A 74 -12.33 11.63 -7.18
C VAL A 74 -13.23 10.83 -6.26
N LEU A 75 -14.31 11.42 -5.75
CA LEU A 75 -15.33 10.71 -4.98
C LEU A 75 -16.11 9.75 -5.88
N ILE A 76 -16.40 10.12 -7.13
CA ILE A 76 -16.98 9.25 -8.15
C ILE A 76 -16.01 8.13 -8.49
N LEU A 77 -14.71 8.40 -8.68
CA LEU A 77 -13.70 7.37 -8.92
C LEU A 77 -13.55 6.43 -7.72
N CYS A 78 -13.55 6.95 -6.49
CA CYS A 78 -13.53 6.14 -5.26
C CYS A 78 -14.82 5.33 -5.13
N LYS A 79 -15.99 5.90 -5.44
CA LYS A 79 -17.28 5.19 -5.44
C LYS A 79 -17.34 4.13 -6.54
N LEU A 80 -16.77 4.39 -7.71
CA LEU A 80 -16.68 3.44 -8.83
C LEU A 80 -15.68 2.33 -8.51
N LEU A 81 -14.54 2.63 -7.89
CA LEU A 81 -13.55 1.64 -7.48
C LEU A 81 -14.03 0.82 -6.29
N THR A 82 -14.65 1.45 -5.28
CA THR A 82 -15.25 0.74 -4.14
C THR A 82 -16.49 -0.04 -4.56
N SER A 83 -17.30 0.46 -5.50
CA SER A 83 -18.41 -0.30 -6.09
C SER A 83 -17.91 -1.40 -7.02
N PHE A 84 -16.83 -1.22 -7.78
CA PHE A 84 -16.21 -2.28 -8.59
C PHE A 84 -15.60 -3.36 -7.70
N LEU A 85 -14.96 -2.97 -6.59
CA LEU A 85 -14.46 -3.89 -5.57
C LEU A 85 -15.63 -4.58 -4.85
N LEU A 86 -16.64 -3.86 -4.36
CA LEU A 86 -17.83 -4.45 -3.73
C LEU A 86 -18.64 -5.31 -4.70
N LEU A 87 -18.73 -4.98 -5.98
CA LEU A 87 -19.38 -5.78 -7.01
C LEU A 87 -18.55 -7.02 -7.36
N THR A 88 -17.21 -6.95 -7.32
CA THR A 88 -16.35 -8.14 -7.42
C THR A 88 -16.39 -9.00 -6.14
N PHE A 89 -16.59 -8.42 -4.96
CA PHE A 89 -16.69 -9.13 -3.68
C PHE A 89 -18.09 -9.72 -3.38
N ILE A 90 -19.19 -9.05 -3.76
CA ILE A 90 -20.58 -9.50 -3.55
C ILE A 90 -21.02 -10.46 -4.67
N LYS A 91 -20.52 -10.27 -5.90
CA LYS A 91 -20.64 -11.29 -6.94
C LYS A 91 -19.37 -12.13 -6.98
N ILE A 92 -19.22 -12.97 -5.95
CA ILE A 92 -18.34 -14.16 -5.96
C ILE A 92 -18.39 -14.87 -7.33
N PRO A 93 -19.54 -15.00 -8.04
CA PRO A 93 -19.58 -15.62 -9.38
C PRO A 93 -18.93 -14.80 -10.51
N LEU A 94 -18.84 -13.47 -10.41
CA LEU A 94 -18.14 -12.62 -11.40
C LEU A 94 -16.63 -12.61 -11.16
N PHE A 95 -16.21 -12.65 -9.90
CA PHE A 95 -14.80 -12.84 -9.55
C PHE A 95 -14.35 -14.25 -9.89
N ASP A 96 -15.16 -15.28 -9.62
CA ASP A 96 -14.93 -16.63 -10.10
C ASP A 96 -14.88 -16.63 -11.63
N LYS A 97 -15.79 -15.95 -12.34
CA LYS A 97 -15.66 -15.78 -13.80
C LYS A 97 -14.38 -15.04 -14.22
N TRP A 98 -13.88 -14.08 -13.44
CA TRP A 98 -12.64 -13.36 -13.73
C TRP A 98 -11.41 -14.23 -13.46
N TYR A 99 -11.40 -15.01 -12.37
CA TYR A 99 -10.39 -16.00 -12.00
C TYR A 99 -10.38 -17.17 -12.98
N PHE A 100 -11.54 -17.71 -13.36
CA PHE A 100 -11.70 -18.75 -14.40
C PHE A 100 -11.52 -18.23 -15.82
N SER A 101 -11.65 -16.90 -16.06
CA SER A 101 -11.27 -16.24 -17.32
C SER A 101 -9.75 -16.06 -17.43
N MET A 102 -9.03 -16.08 -16.30
CA MET A 102 -7.58 -16.24 -16.34
C MET A 102 -7.25 -17.72 -16.54
N ASP A 103 -6.58 -18.03 -17.65
CA ASP A 103 -6.05 -19.36 -17.88
C ASP A 103 -5.28 -19.89 -16.66
N LYS A 104 -5.28 -21.22 -16.48
CA LYS A 104 -4.45 -21.91 -15.48
C LYS A 104 -3.00 -21.39 -15.61
N PRO A 105 -2.29 -21.15 -14.48
CA PRO A 105 -0.90 -20.72 -14.54
C PRO A 105 -0.08 -21.77 -15.32
N TYR A 106 0.47 -21.36 -16.46
CA TYR A 106 1.49 -22.15 -17.15
C TYR A 106 2.73 -22.04 -16.28
N LEU A 107 3.09 -23.13 -15.61
CA LEU A 107 4.38 -23.25 -14.93
C LEU A 107 5.45 -23.19 -16.02
N PHE A 108 6.07 -22.03 -16.20
CA PHE A 108 7.18 -21.89 -17.12
C PHE A 108 8.39 -22.56 -16.48
N PHE A 109 8.82 -23.68 -17.06
CA PHE A 109 10.04 -24.38 -16.68
C PHE A 109 11.09 -24.11 -17.76
N GLU A 110 11.70 -22.93 -17.72
CA GLU A 110 12.92 -22.69 -18.49
C GLU A 110 14.09 -23.25 -17.68
N ASN A 111 14.97 -24.03 -18.32
CA ASN A 111 16.23 -24.44 -17.72
C ASN A 111 17.00 -23.17 -17.30
N GLN A 112 17.37 -23.07 -16.02
CA GLN A 112 18.15 -21.94 -15.52
C GLN A 112 19.41 -21.78 -16.35
N ASP A 113 19.58 -20.62 -17.00
CA ASP A 113 20.91 -20.19 -17.42
C ASP A 113 21.71 -19.84 -16.14
N PRO A 114 22.79 -20.57 -15.83
CA PRO A 114 23.59 -20.35 -14.62
C PRO A 114 24.16 -18.92 -14.53
N SER A 115 24.28 -18.21 -15.67
CA SER A 115 24.81 -16.85 -15.74
C SER A 115 23.91 -15.78 -15.13
N VAL A 116 22.64 -16.12 -14.83
CA VAL A 116 21.63 -15.17 -14.35
C VAL A 116 21.69 -14.97 -12.83
N SER A 117 22.33 -15.88 -12.09
CA SER A 117 22.48 -15.76 -10.63
C SER A 117 23.67 -14.87 -10.28
N PRO A 118 23.51 -13.84 -9.43
CA PRO A 118 24.66 -13.08 -8.93
C PRO A 118 25.51 -13.97 -8.01
N ASN A 119 26.78 -13.61 -7.84
CA ASN A 119 27.65 -14.30 -6.89
C ASN A 119 27.32 -13.87 -5.45
N TYR A 120 26.46 -14.61 -4.77
CA TYR A 120 26.14 -14.39 -3.35
C TYR A 120 27.32 -14.78 -2.46
N SER A 121 27.75 -13.86 -1.58
CA SER A 121 28.84 -14.14 -0.62
C SER A 121 28.52 -15.31 0.32
N PHE A 122 27.25 -15.51 0.66
CA PHE A 122 26.80 -16.60 1.51
C PHE A 122 25.33 -16.96 1.22
N ILE A 123 25.04 -18.25 1.05
CA ILE A 123 23.68 -18.78 0.83
C ILE A 123 23.31 -19.65 2.04
N PHE A 124 22.18 -19.36 2.67
CA PHE A 124 21.70 -20.13 3.82
C PHE A 124 21.09 -21.47 3.39
N ASP A 125 21.10 -22.46 4.27
CA ASP A 125 20.53 -23.79 3.98
C ASP A 125 19.03 -23.74 3.67
N PHE A 126 18.29 -22.86 4.35
CA PHE A 126 16.85 -22.67 4.06
C PHE A 126 16.60 -22.04 2.69
N GLU A 127 17.52 -21.21 2.17
CA GLU A 127 17.43 -20.65 0.82
C GLU A 127 17.75 -21.74 -0.21
N ARG A 128 18.83 -22.51 0.02
CA ARG A 128 19.28 -23.58 -0.88
C ARG A 128 18.22 -24.67 -1.07
N ASN A 129 17.58 -25.08 0.03
CA ASN A 129 16.58 -26.14 0.04
C ASN A 129 15.17 -25.64 -0.32
N PHE A 130 15.01 -24.35 -0.65
CA PHE A 130 13.71 -23.79 -0.99
C PHE A 130 13.23 -24.32 -2.35
N ASP A 131 12.03 -24.87 -2.33
CA ASP A 131 11.31 -25.30 -3.53
C ASP A 131 10.16 -24.32 -3.82
N ILE A 132 10.44 -23.36 -4.69
CA ILE A 132 9.47 -22.38 -5.15
C ILE A 132 8.30 -23.03 -5.90
N HIS A 133 8.53 -24.15 -6.57
CA HIS A 133 7.53 -24.81 -7.39
C HIS A 133 6.41 -25.39 -6.53
N LEU A 134 6.77 -26.14 -5.48
CA LEU A 134 5.81 -26.66 -4.50
C LEU A 134 5.01 -25.54 -3.84
N ASN A 135 5.67 -24.42 -3.54
CA ASN A 135 5.04 -23.27 -2.91
C ASN A 135 4.04 -22.56 -3.83
N ILE A 136 4.39 -22.33 -5.10
CA ILE A 136 3.47 -21.76 -6.09
C ILE A 136 2.28 -22.68 -6.32
N GLN A 137 2.49 -23.99 -6.43
CA GLN A 137 1.40 -24.96 -6.56
C GLN A 137 0.47 -24.93 -5.35
N TRP A 138 1.03 -24.84 -4.13
CA TRP A 138 0.24 -24.71 -2.92
C TRP A 138 -0.57 -23.42 -2.91
N MET A 139 0.04 -22.29 -3.27
CA MET A 139 -0.64 -20.99 -3.32
C MET A 139 -1.74 -20.96 -4.38
N ASN A 140 -1.52 -21.61 -5.52
CA ASN A 140 -2.53 -21.74 -6.57
C ASN A 140 -3.70 -22.61 -6.13
N LYS A 141 -3.44 -23.75 -5.46
CA LYS A 141 -4.49 -24.62 -4.91
C LYS A 141 -5.30 -23.92 -3.82
N HIS A 142 -4.66 -23.07 -3.02
CA HIS A 142 -5.27 -22.35 -1.91
C HIS A 142 -5.46 -20.84 -2.20
N TYR A 143 -5.69 -20.47 -3.46
CA TYR A 143 -5.84 -19.07 -3.85
C TYR A 143 -6.95 -18.36 -3.08
N HIS A 144 -8.00 -19.09 -2.70
CA HIS A 144 -9.14 -18.58 -1.96
C HIS A 144 -8.79 -18.10 -0.53
N TYR A 145 -7.66 -18.52 0.05
CA TYR A 145 -7.22 -18.09 1.38
C TYR A 145 -6.98 -16.59 1.45
N VAL A 146 -6.57 -15.96 0.35
CA VAL A 146 -6.37 -14.50 0.31
C VAL A 146 -7.66 -13.75 0.65
N PHE A 147 -8.83 -14.27 0.24
CA PHE A 147 -10.13 -13.68 0.56
C PHE A 147 -10.50 -13.88 2.02
N TYR A 148 -10.18 -15.04 2.60
CA TYR A 148 -10.39 -15.27 4.02
C TYR A 148 -9.54 -14.33 4.87
N TYR A 149 -8.28 -14.09 4.49
CA TYR A 149 -7.43 -13.13 5.19
C TYR A 149 -8.00 -11.71 5.13
N ILE A 150 -8.52 -11.27 3.98
CA ILE A 150 -9.13 -9.94 3.82
C ILE A 150 -10.44 -9.83 4.59
N GLY A 151 -11.30 -10.84 4.52
CA GLY A 151 -12.56 -10.87 5.26
C GLY A 151 -12.31 -10.82 6.77
N LEU A 152 -11.37 -11.62 7.27
CA LEU A 152 -10.94 -11.59 8.66
C LEU A 152 -10.36 -10.23 9.05
N TYR A 153 -9.51 -9.65 8.20
CA TYR A 153 -8.93 -8.32 8.41
C TYR A 153 -10.01 -7.25 8.57
N LEU A 154 -10.98 -7.17 7.66
CA LEU A 154 -12.06 -6.19 7.74
C LEU A 154 -12.92 -6.40 9.00
N LEU A 155 -13.27 -7.65 9.31
CA LEU A 155 -14.02 -8.00 10.53
C LEU A 155 -13.27 -7.55 11.79
N VAL A 156 -11.97 -7.87 11.89
CA VAL A 156 -11.14 -7.50 13.04
C VAL A 156 -11.01 -5.99 13.15
N ILE A 157 -10.71 -5.28 12.06
CA ILE A 157 -10.51 -3.82 12.10
C ILE A 157 -11.79 -3.09 12.53
N PHE A 158 -12.94 -3.40 11.94
CA PHE A 158 -14.19 -2.74 12.31
C PHE A 158 -14.73 -3.22 13.67
N GLY A 159 -14.54 -4.49 14.01
CA GLY A 159 -14.89 -5.04 15.32
C GLY A 159 -14.09 -4.38 16.45
N VAL A 160 -12.76 -4.26 16.28
CA VAL A 160 -11.89 -3.59 17.25
C VAL A 160 -12.18 -2.09 17.29
N GLN A 161 -12.48 -1.43 16.17
CA GLN A 161 -12.91 -0.02 16.18
C GLN A 161 -14.18 0.18 17.02
N ALA A 162 -15.20 -0.67 16.84
CA ALA A 162 -16.42 -0.64 17.63
C ALA A 162 -16.15 -0.89 19.12
N PHE A 163 -15.34 -1.90 19.43
CA PHE A 163 -14.93 -2.22 20.80
C PHE A 163 -14.16 -1.07 21.48
N MET A 164 -13.36 -0.34 20.72
CA MET A 164 -12.56 0.78 21.22
C MET A 164 -13.36 2.07 21.41
N LYS A 165 -14.60 2.18 20.88
CA LYS A 165 -15.41 3.43 20.95
C LYS A 165 -15.50 3.97 22.37
N ASN A 166 -15.79 3.11 23.35
CA ASN A 166 -16.01 3.48 24.75
C ASN A 166 -14.80 3.22 25.67
N ARG A 167 -13.59 2.96 25.14
CA ARG A 167 -12.40 2.63 25.92
C ARG A 167 -11.31 3.69 25.81
N SER A 168 -10.38 3.75 26.76
CA SER A 168 -9.17 4.57 26.60
C SER A 168 -8.25 3.97 25.54
N ARG A 169 -7.35 4.79 24.98
CA ARG A 169 -6.31 4.29 24.05
C ARG A 169 -5.42 3.25 24.77
N PHE A 170 -5.00 2.21 24.06
CA PHE A 170 -4.03 1.26 24.61
C PHE A 170 -2.59 1.77 24.43
N GLU A 171 -1.75 1.59 25.46
CA GLU A 171 -0.33 1.93 25.43
C GLU A 171 0.51 0.75 24.90
N VAL A 172 0.30 0.38 23.63
CA VAL A 172 0.99 -0.75 22.94
C VAL A 172 2.38 -0.40 22.39
N ARG A 173 3.03 0.64 22.94
CA ARG A 173 4.23 1.24 22.34
C ARG A 173 5.42 0.29 22.24
N LYS A 174 5.72 -0.49 23.29
CA LYS A 174 6.84 -1.44 23.29
C LYS A 174 6.64 -2.53 22.25
N LEU A 175 5.42 -3.04 22.15
CA LEU A 175 5.04 -4.03 21.15
C LEU A 175 5.12 -3.45 19.73
N LEU A 176 4.61 -2.23 19.52
CA LEU A 176 4.74 -1.52 18.24
C LEU A 176 6.19 -1.26 17.85
N ALA A 177 7.07 -0.93 18.81
CA ALA A 177 8.48 -0.76 18.54
C ALA A 177 9.13 -2.08 18.10
N ALA A 178 8.91 -3.17 18.84
CA ALA A 178 9.41 -4.50 18.49
C ALA A 178 8.89 -4.96 17.11
N TRP A 179 7.62 -4.70 16.83
CA TRP A 179 6.98 -4.99 15.55
C TRP A 179 7.64 -4.24 14.38
N ASN A 180 7.83 -2.92 14.53
CA ASN A 180 8.50 -2.12 13.49
C ASN A 180 9.97 -2.51 13.30
N ILE A 181 10.67 -2.89 14.37
CA ILE A 181 12.05 -3.41 14.28
C ILE A 181 12.07 -4.72 13.48
N LEU A 182 11.15 -5.64 13.79
CA LEU A 182 11.03 -6.91 13.07
C LEU A 182 10.79 -6.68 11.57
N LEU A 183 9.84 -5.81 11.20
CA LEU A 183 9.54 -5.51 9.80
C LEU A 183 10.67 -4.74 9.09
N ALA A 184 11.38 -3.87 9.82
CA ALA A 184 12.57 -3.21 9.31
C ALA A 184 13.69 -4.22 9.01
N THR A 185 14.01 -5.10 9.96
CA THR A 185 15.02 -6.15 9.77
C THR A 185 14.65 -7.08 8.62
N PHE A 186 13.40 -7.53 8.56
CA PHE A 186 12.89 -8.35 7.46
C PHE A 186 13.09 -7.65 6.10
N SER A 187 12.73 -6.37 6.02
CA SER A 187 12.86 -5.61 4.78
C SER A 187 14.31 -5.38 4.36
N ILE A 188 15.21 -5.12 5.33
CA ILE A 188 16.65 -4.91 5.08
C ILE A 188 17.27 -6.22 4.58
N LEU A 189 16.95 -7.36 5.21
CA LEU A 189 17.43 -8.66 4.77
C LEU A 189 16.91 -9.00 3.37
N GLY A 190 15.62 -8.81 3.12
CA GLY A 190 15.02 -9.00 1.79
C GLY A 190 15.69 -8.14 0.73
N MET A 191 15.87 -6.84 1.01
CA MET A 191 16.58 -5.92 0.12
C MET A 191 18.02 -6.40 -0.16
N SER A 192 18.77 -6.79 0.87
CA SER A 192 20.16 -7.25 0.71
C SER A 192 20.29 -8.49 -0.17
N ARG A 193 19.21 -9.26 -0.30
CA ARG A 193 19.15 -10.53 -1.03
C ARG A 193 18.60 -10.37 -2.44
N THR A 194 17.66 -9.46 -2.65
CA THR A 194 17.03 -9.23 -3.97
C THR A 194 17.70 -8.13 -4.79
N LEU A 195 18.27 -7.10 -4.15
CA LEU A 195 18.88 -5.98 -4.87
C LEU A 195 20.12 -6.38 -5.69
N PRO A 196 21.04 -7.24 -5.20
CA PRO A 196 22.18 -7.68 -6.01
C PRO A 196 21.77 -8.41 -7.29
N GLU A 197 20.73 -9.24 -7.24
CA GLU A 197 20.20 -9.91 -8.44
C GLU A 197 19.63 -8.91 -9.43
N LEU A 198 18.84 -7.95 -8.96
CA LEU A 198 18.30 -6.90 -9.83
C LEU A 198 19.40 -6.11 -10.52
N VAL A 199 20.44 -5.70 -9.79
CA VAL A 199 21.59 -4.97 -10.34
C VAL A 199 22.38 -5.84 -11.34
N HIS A 200 22.62 -7.10 -11.02
CA HIS A 200 23.30 -8.05 -11.90
C HIS A 200 22.54 -8.24 -13.21
N VAL A 201 21.22 -8.47 -13.14
CA VAL A 201 20.39 -8.65 -14.33
C VAL A 201 20.35 -7.39 -15.19
N LEU A 202 20.22 -6.22 -14.56
CA LEU A 202 20.21 -4.94 -15.28
C LEU A 202 21.52 -4.66 -16.01
N THR A 203 22.65 -4.98 -15.37
CA THR A 203 23.97 -4.70 -15.95
C THR A 203 24.38 -5.71 -17.02
N LYS A 204 23.96 -6.98 -16.91
CA LYS A 204 24.34 -8.04 -17.85
C LYS A 204 23.38 -8.25 -19.01
N PHE A 205 22.07 -8.17 -18.75
CA PHE A 205 21.03 -8.52 -19.74
C PHE A 205 20.16 -7.32 -20.14
N GLY A 206 20.28 -6.20 -19.43
CA GLY A 206 19.58 -4.95 -19.75
C GLY A 206 18.16 -4.86 -19.17
N PHE A 207 17.53 -3.71 -19.40
CA PHE A 207 16.24 -3.35 -18.80
C PHE A 207 15.10 -4.27 -19.26
N ALA A 208 14.95 -4.51 -20.57
CA ALA A 208 13.85 -5.32 -21.10
C ALA A 208 13.85 -6.73 -20.51
N TYR A 209 15.02 -7.38 -20.43
CA TYR A 209 15.18 -8.68 -19.79
C TYR A 209 14.80 -8.63 -18.30
N SER A 210 15.23 -7.60 -17.57
CA SER A 210 14.91 -7.44 -16.15
C SER A 210 13.40 -7.35 -15.85
N VAL A 211 12.61 -6.85 -16.80
CA VAL A 211 11.15 -6.66 -16.67
C VAL A 211 10.37 -7.88 -17.15
N CYS A 212 10.85 -8.54 -18.21
CA CYS A 212 10.09 -9.55 -18.93
C CYS A 212 10.54 -11.00 -18.69
N ASN A 213 11.72 -11.21 -18.12
CA ASN A 213 12.21 -12.55 -17.79
C ASN A 213 12.02 -12.87 -16.28
N PRO A 214 11.34 -13.97 -15.92
CA PRO A 214 11.04 -14.34 -14.53
C PRO A 214 12.19 -15.07 -13.82
N SER A 215 13.44 -14.94 -14.28
CA SER A 215 14.58 -15.72 -13.78
C SER A 215 14.85 -15.61 -12.28
N TYR A 216 14.45 -14.52 -11.62
CA TYR A 216 14.54 -14.35 -10.17
C TYR A 216 13.67 -15.35 -9.39
N MET A 217 12.65 -15.94 -10.01
CA MET A 217 11.84 -16.99 -9.39
C MET A 217 12.51 -18.36 -9.46
N PHE A 218 13.54 -18.53 -10.30
CA PHE A 218 14.27 -19.80 -10.41
C PHE A 218 15.55 -19.80 -9.57
N GLU A 219 16.14 -18.62 -9.34
CA GLU A 219 17.29 -18.48 -8.45
C GLU A 219 16.84 -18.66 -6.99
N LYS A 220 17.52 -19.54 -6.25
CA LYS A 220 17.07 -20.04 -4.95
C LYS A 220 16.90 -18.95 -3.90
N VAL A 221 17.83 -18.00 -3.82
CA VAL A 221 17.81 -16.93 -2.83
C VAL A 221 16.66 -15.96 -3.12
N THR A 222 16.61 -15.39 -4.31
CA THR A 222 15.58 -14.43 -4.71
C THR A 222 14.19 -15.05 -4.78
N ALA A 223 14.06 -16.32 -5.15
CA ALA A 223 12.79 -17.04 -5.11
C ALA A 223 12.26 -17.15 -3.67
N PHE A 224 13.11 -17.52 -2.71
CA PHE A 224 12.74 -17.57 -1.30
C PHE A 224 12.29 -16.20 -0.79
N TRP A 225 13.09 -15.15 -1.06
CA TRP A 225 12.77 -13.80 -0.60
C TRP A 225 11.57 -13.16 -1.31
N GLY A 226 11.31 -13.54 -2.57
CA GLY A 226 10.10 -13.16 -3.32
C GLY A 226 8.85 -13.89 -2.83
N TRP A 227 8.98 -15.14 -2.39
CA TRP A 227 7.90 -15.86 -1.71
C TRP A 227 7.60 -15.27 -0.33
N MET A 228 8.64 -15.05 0.48
CA MET A 228 8.52 -14.38 1.79
C MET A 228 7.90 -12.99 1.66
N PHE A 229 8.22 -12.25 0.61
CA PHE A 229 7.60 -10.96 0.31
C PHE A 229 6.09 -11.05 0.14
N CYS A 230 5.62 -12.06 -0.60
CA CYS A 230 4.20 -12.27 -0.78
C CYS A 230 3.51 -12.59 0.56
N TYR A 231 4.14 -13.43 1.37
CA TYR A 231 3.61 -13.81 2.68
C TYR A 231 3.67 -12.66 3.70
N SER A 232 4.64 -11.77 3.62
CA SER A 232 4.79 -10.65 4.56
C SER A 232 3.58 -9.70 4.55
N LYS A 233 2.81 -9.68 3.46
CA LYS A 233 1.60 -8.86 3.36
C LYS A 233 0.53 -9.25 4.36
N ILE A 234 0.52 -10.50 4.83
CA ILE A 234 -0.41 -10.95 5.88
C ILE A 234 -0.01 -10.37 7.25
N PRO A 235 1.24 -10.55 7.75
CA PRO A 235 1.72 -9.82 8.91
C PRO A 235 1.53 -8.31 8.83
N GLU A 236 1.82 -7.68 7.70
CA GLU A 236 1.68 -6.21 7.53
C GLU A 236 0.25 -5.70 7.84
N LEU A 237 -0.79 -6.54 7.78
CA LEU A 237 -2.16 -6.19 8.19
C LEU A 237 -2.27 -5.79 9.67
N PHE A 238 -1.36 -6.27 10.53
CA PHE A 238 -1.31 -5.90 11.95
C PHE A 238 -0.95 -4.43 12.16
N ASP A 239 -0.36 -3.74 11.18
CA ASP A 239 -0.10 -2.30 11.26
C ASP A 239 -1.40 -1.52 11.50
N THR A 240 -2.47 -1.91 10.81
CA THR A 240 -3.79 -1.31 10.97
C THR A 240 -4.39 -1.59 12.35
N LEU A 241 -4.14 -2.77 12.92
CA LEU A 241 -4.59 -3.11 14.27
C LEU A 241 -3.94 -2.17 15.31
N PHE A 242 -2.65 -1.90 15.20
CA PHE A 242 -1.97 -0.95 16.10
C PHE A 242 -2.52 0.48 15.98
N ILE A 243 -2.93 0.91 14.79
CA ILE A 243 -3.57 2.22 14.56
C ILE A 243 -4.90 2.28 15.32
N VAL A 244 -5.76 1.27 15.16
CA VAL A 244 -7.08 1.22 15.81
C VAL A 244 -6.96 1.13 17.32
N LEU A 245 -6.08 0.27 17.86
CA LEU A 245 -5.87 0.11 19.30
C LEU A 245 -5.37 1.41 19.97
N ARG A 246 -4.66 2.25 19.21
CA ARG A 246 -4.17 3.56 19.66
C ARG A 246 -5.16 4.71 19.39
N LYS A 247 -6.36 4.41 18.88
CA LYS A 247 -7.36 5.40 18.46
C LYS A 247 -6.81 6.45 17.48
N GLN A 248 -5.90 6.04 16.61
CA GLN A 248 -5.42 6.91 15.55
C GLN A 248 -6.38 6.87 14.35
N PRO A 249 -6.54 7.98 13.60
CA PRO A 249 -7.43 8.01 12.45
C PRO A 249 -6.96 7.01 11.39
N LEU A 250 -7.82 6.04 11.06
CA LEU A 250 -7.56 5.09 9.99
C LEU A 250 -7.91 5.74 8.64
N ILE A 251 -6.89 6.17 7.91
CA ILE A 251 -7.06 6.82 6.60
C ILE A 251 -7.36 5.79 5.50
N PHE A 252 -8.13 6.20 4.49
CA PHE A 252 -8.50 5.37 3.33
C PHE A 252 -7.29 4.73 2.66
N LEU A 253 -6.25 5.54 2.38
CA LEU A 253 -5.03 5.10 1.72
C LEU A 253 -4.42 3.85 2.39
N HIS A 254 -4.42 3.78 3.72
CA HIS A 254 -3.74 2.72 4.46
C HIS A 254 -4.43 1.36 4.29
N TRP A 255 -5.71 1.27 4.65
CA TRP A 255 -6.41 -0.02 4.57
C TRP A 255 -6.69 -0.44 3.12
N TYR A 256 -6.92 0.53 2.22
CA TYR A 256 -7.04 0.26 0.78
C TYR A 256 -5.76 -0.40 0.27
N HIS A 257 -4.60 0.22 0.51
CA HIS A 257 -3.29 -0.30 0.12
C HIS A 257 -3.05 -1.73 0.64
N HIS A 258 -3.29 -1.97 1.94
CA HIS A 258 -3.05 -3.29 2.54
C HIS A 258 -3.89 -4.41 1.92
N ILE A 259 -5.15 -4.13 1.57
CA ILE A 259 -6.02 -5.12 0.90
C ILE A 259 -5.53 -5.36 -0.54
N THR A 260 -5.34 -4.29 -1.32
CA THR A 260 -5.03 -4.41 -2.74
C THR A 260 -3.64 -4.98 -2.99
N VAL A 261 -2.64 -4.63 -2.17
CA VAL A 261 -1.29 -5.21 -2.30
C VAL A 261 -1.26 -6.68 -1.92
N LEU A 262 -2.00 -7.11 -0.89
CA LEU A 262 -2.10 -8.51 -0.52
C LEU A 262 -2.71 -9.35 -1.65
N LEU A 263 -3.82 -8.88 -2.24
CA LEU A 263 -4.41 -9.52 -3.41
C LEU A 263 -3.43 -9.57 -4.57
N PHE A 264 -2.92 -8.42 -4.98
CA PHE A 264 -2.07 -8.31 -6.16
C PHE A 264 -0.82 -9.18 -6.07
N THR A 265 -0.14 -9.18 -4.92
CA THR A 265 1.09 -9.96 -4.74
C THR A 265 0.82 -11.47 -4.74
N TRP A 266 -0.29 -11.92 -4.14
CA TRP A 266 -0.69 -13.33 -4.17
C TRP A 266 -0.91 -13.83 -5.60
N TYR A 267 -1.67 -13.06 -6.40
CA TYR A 267 -1.90 -13.39 -7.80
C TYR A 267 -0.64 -13.29 -8.65
N ALA A 268 0.14 -12.22 -8.51
CA ALA A 268 1.38 -12.04 -9.26
C ALA A 268 2.39 -13.17 -9.00
N ASN A 269 2.44 -13.71 -7.77
CA ASN A 269 3.30 -14.83 -7.42
C ASN A 269 2.84 -16.14 -8.08
N ILE A 270 1.53 -16.46 -8.02
CA ILE A 270 0.94 -17.64 -8.68
C ILE A 270 1.25 -17.67 -10.18
N TYR A 271 1.18 -16.51 -10.84
CA TYR A 271 1.43 -16.36 -12.27
C TYR A 271 2.89 -16.06 -12.61
N GLN A 272 3.80 -16.10 -11.63
CA GLN A 272 5.24 -15.93 -11.83
C GLN A 272 5.61 -14.65 -12.61
N VAL A 273 4.91 -13.56 -12.34
CA VAL A 273 5.06 -12.30 -13.09
C VAL A 273 6.51 -11.81 -13.04
N ALA A 274 7.15 -11.67 -14.21
CA ALA A 274 8.56 -11.27 -14.31
C ALA A 274 8.84 -9.89 -13.69
N ALA A 275 7.92 -8.93 -13.91
CA ALA A 275 7.99 -7.59 -13.32
C ALA A 275 7.96 -7.61 -11.77
N GLY A 276 7.56 -8.74 -11.17
CA GLY A 276 7.62 -8.97 -9.72
C GLY A 276 9.02 -8.77 -9.12
N ARG A 277 10.10 -9.04 -9.88
CA ARG A 277 11.49 -8.75 -9.48
C ARG A 277 11.61 -7.31 -8.98
N TRP A 278 11.17 -6.37 -9.81
CA TRP A 278 11.24 -4.95 -9.51
C TRP A 278 10.33 -4.58 -8.34
N TYR A 279 9.09 -5.09 -8.34
CA TYR A 279 8.11 -4.79 -7.30
C TYR A 279 8.61 -5.18 -5.90
N VAL A 280 9.21 -6.36 -5.79
CA VAL A 280 9.79 -6.89 -4.56
C VAL A 280 10.98 -6.03 -4.13
N ALA A 281 11.97 -5.83 -5.01
CA ALA A 281 13.19 -5.13 -4.66
C ALA A 281 12.94 -3.66 -4.24
N MET A 282 12.09 -2.94 -4.99
CA MET A 282 11.78 -1.55 -4.66
C MET A 282 10.96 -1.42 -3.37
N ASN A 283 10.03 -2.36 -3.12
CA ASN A 283 9.23 -2.32 -1.90
C ASN A 283 10.10 -2.65 -0.68
N TYR A 284 10.98 -3.65 -0.75
CA TYR A 284 11.94 -3.92 0.33
C TYR A 284 12.83 -2.70 0.62
N PHE A 285 13.30 -2.01 -0.42
CA PHE A 285 14.07 -0.77 -0.24
C PHE A 285 13.26 0.29 0.52
N VAL A 286 12.05 0.64 0.06
CA VAL A 286 11.25 1.69 0.70
C VAL A 286 10.77 1.28 2.09
N HIS A 287 10.35 0.03 2.29
CA HIS A 287 9.92 -0.49 3.59
C HIS A 287 11.07 -0.55 4.61
N SER A 288 12.31 -0.81 4.18
CA SER A 288 13.48 -0.72 5.05
C SER A 288 13.59 0.67 5.69
N TRP A 289 13.44 1.73 4.89
CA TRP A 289 13.46 3.11 5.38
C TRP A 289 12.23 3.46 6.23
N MET A 290 11.04 3.08 5.75
CA MET A 290 9.78 3.39 6.42
C MET A 290 9.67 2.75 7.82
N TYR A 291 9.89 1.43 7.92
CA TYR A 291 9.77 0.73 9.20
C TYR A 291 10.89 1.09 10.16
N THR A 292 12.11 1.37 9.67
CA THR A 292 13.18 1.91 10.52
C THR A 292 12.75 3.25 11.13
N TYR A 293 12.17 4.15 10.34
CA TYR A 293 11.63 5.41 10.86
C TYR A 293 10.51 5.20 11.90
N PHE A 294 9.57 4.29 11.65
CA PHE A 294 8.51 3.96 12.60
C PHE A 294 9.02 3.30 13.89
N ALA A 295 10.06 2.48 13.80
CA ALA A 295 10.75 1.91 14.97
C ALA A 295 11.36 3.02 15.83
N LEU A 296 12.13 3.94 15.23
CA LEU A 296 12.74 5.08 15.93
C LEU A 296 11.67 5.97 16.59
N LYS A 297 10.57 6.26 15.88
CA LYS A 297 9.42 7.00 16.42
C LYS A 297 8.79 6.29 17.62
N SER A 298 8.63 4.98 17.55
CA SER A 298 8.05 4.16 18.63
C SER A 298 8.94 4.13 19.88
N LEU A 299 10.26 4.18 19.69
CA LEU A 299 11.26 4.30 20.76
C LEU A 299 11.38 5.72 21.36
N ARG A 300 10.61 6.70 20.87
CA ARG A 300 10.69 8.13 21.26
C ARG A 300 12.04 8.79 20.91
N ILE A 301 12.76 8.24 19.95
CA ILE A 301 13.94 8.90 19.41
C ILE A 301 13.46 10.11 18.59
N LYS A 302 14.06 11.27 18.83
CA LYS A 302 13.73 12.50 18.09
C LYS A 302 14.22 12.36 16.66
N THR A 303 13.31 12.04 15.75
CA THR A 303 13.59 11.98 14.31
C THR A 303 13.17 13.30 13.63
N PRO A 304 14.08 14.00 12.95
CA PRO A 304 13.75 15.18 12.16
C PRO A 304 12.62 14.94 11.14
N ARG A 305 11.83 15.99 10.86
CA ARG A 305 10.72 15.92 9.88
C ARG A 305 11.21 15.61 8.46
N ILE A 306 12.47 15.91 8.15
CA ILE A 306 13.06 15.66 6.83
C ILE A 306 13.04 14.18 6.45
N PHE A 307 13.21 13.26 7.42
CA PHE A 307 13.15 11.82 7.16
C PHE A 307 11.76 11.37 6.71
N ALA A 308 10.70 11.91 7.32
CA ALA A 308 9.33 11.62 6.89
C ALA A 308 9.05 12.12 5.46
N LEU A 309 9.62 13.28 5.11
CA LEU A 309 9.52 13.84 3.76
C LEU A 309 10.26 12.96 2.75
N ILE A 310 11.49 12.54 3.06
CA ILE A 310 12.28 11.63 2.21
C ILE A 310 11.53 10.32 2.00
N ILE A 311 10.95 9.73 3.05
CA ILE A 311 10.19 8.47 2.93
C ILE A 311 8.98 8.66 2.01
N THR A 312 8.22 9.74 2.18
CA THR A 312 7.05 10.01 1.34
C THR A 312 7.47 10.22 -0.12
N PHE A 313 8.60 10.89 -0.35
CA PHE A 313 9.18 11.05 -1.68
C PHE A 313 9.60 9.71 -2.30
N LEU A 314 10.28 8.85 -1.54
CA LEU A 314 10.65 7.50 -1.99
C LEU A 314 9.42 6.64 -2.32
N GLN A 315 8.33 6.75 -1.55
CA GLN A 315 7.06 6.08 -1.84
C GLN A 315 6.44 6.56 -3.15
N ILE A 316 6.45 7.88 -3.42
CA ILE A 316 5.95 8.43 -4.69
C ILE A 316 6.80 7.93 -5.86
N LEU A 317 8.13 7.97 -5.75
CA LEU A 317 9.02 7.44 -6.77
C LEU A 317 8.75 5.95 -7.03
N GLN A 318 8.54 5.16 -5.98
CA GLN A 318 8.18 3.74 -6.10
C GLN A 318 6.90 3.55 -6.93
N MET A 319 5.88 4.41 -6.77
CA MET A 319 4.67 4.33 -7.58
C MET A 319 4.92 4.67 -9.05
N ILE A 320 5.75 5.69 -9.33
CA ILE A 320 6.12 6.09 -10.69
C ILE A 320 6.88 4.97 -11.39
N PHE A 321 7.94 4.43 -10.76
CA PHE A 321 8.72 3.34 -11.33
C PHE A 321 7.88 2.06 -11.48
N GLY A 322 7.07 1.71 -10.47
CA GLY A 322 6.15 0.58 -10.54
C GLY A 322 5.18 0.70 -11.72
N PHE A 323 4.60 1.89 -11.93
CA PHE A 323 3.74 2.15 -13.07
C PHE A 323 4.49 2.01 -14.39
N TYR A 324 5.67 2.62 -14.52
CA TYR A 324 6.49 2.56 -15.73
C TYR A 324 6.88 1.13 -16.11
N ILE A 325 7.35 0.34 -15.15
CA ILE A 325 7.77 -1.06 -15.36
C ILE A 325 6.57 -1.91 -15.78
N THR A 326 5.41 -1.72 -15.14
CA THR A 326 4.19 -2.44 -15.50
C THR A 326 3.71 -2.04 -16.89
N TYR A 327 3.76 -0.74 -17.22
CA TYR A 327 3.40 -0.22 -18.53
C TYR A 327 4.30 -0.75 -19.64
N PHE A 328 5.62 -0.80 -19.38
CA PHE A 328 6.56 -1.42 -20.29
C PHE A 328 6.20 -2.88 -20.55
N SER A 329 5.97 -3.68 -19.50
CA SER A 329 5.57 -5.08 -19.64
C SER A 329 4.27 -5.25 -20.44
N TYR A 330 3.29 -4.35 -20.23
CA TYR A 330 2.03 -4.32 -20.97
C TYR A 330 2.25 -4.00 -22.46
N VAL A 331 3.06 -3.01 -22.79
CA VAL A 331 3.35 -2.68 -24.19
C VAL A 331 4.10 -3.82 -24.87
N THR A 332 5.07 -4.44 -24.21
CA THR A 332 5.86 -5.57 -24.75
C THR A 332 4.97 -6.76 -25.12
N ILE A 333 4.05 -7.19 -24.24
CA ILE A 333 3.12 -8.29 -24.56
C ILE A 333 2.20 -7.93 -25.75
N HIS A 334 1.77 -6.67 -25.87
CA HIS A 334 0.90 -6.23 -26.96
C HIS A 334 1.63 -6.03 -28.29
N LYS A 335 2.96 -5.93 -28.28
CA LYS A 335 3.81 -5.99 -29.48
C LYS A 335 4.07 -7.42 -29.95
N GLY A 336 3.66 -8.44 -29.19
CA GLY A 336 3.97 -9.83 -29.48
C GLY A 336 5.40 -10.25 -29.11
N GLU A 337 6.12 -9.42 -28.34
CA GLU A 337 7.44 -9.74 -27.83
C GLU A 337 7.34 -10.66 -26.59
N PRO A 338 8.30 -11.57 -26.37
CA PRO A 338 8.25 -12.51 -25.25
C PRO A 338 8.40 -11.78 -23.92
N CYS A 339 7.38 -11.88 -23.06
CA CYS A 339 7.37 -11.31 -21.72
C CYS A 339 6.50 -12.17 -20.79
N ASN A 340 7.06 -12.65 -19.68
CA ASN A 340 6.32 -13.49 -18.74
C ASN A 340 5.41 -12.64 -17.85
N GLN A 341 4.32 -12.18 -18.47
CA GLN A 341 3.30 -11.31 -17.88
C GLN A 341 1.96 -11.60 -18.57
N LYS A 342 0.86 -11.60 -17.80
CA LYS A 342 -0.49 -11.71 -18.35
C LYS A 342 -1.12 -10.33 -18.46
N THR A 343 -1.86 -10.07 -19.53
CA THR A 343 -2.52 -8.77 -19.79
C THR A 343 -3.40 -8.34 -18.62
N ASN A 344 -4.21 -9.24 -18.07
CA ASN A 344 -5.11 -8.92 -16.95
C ASN A 344 -4.35 -8.51 -15.68
N ILE A 345 -3.19 -9.13 -15.42
CA ILE A 345 -2.35 -8.82 -14.26
C ILE A 345 -1.61 -7.49 -14.50
N ALA A 346 -1.12 -7.24 -15.72
CA ALA A 346 -0.52 -5.97 -16.08
C ALA A 346 -1.52 -4.81 -15.94
N ILE A 347 -2.75 -4.96 -16.44
CA ILE A 347 -3.82 -3.96 -16.26
C ILE A 347 -4.12 -3.73 -14.78
N SER A 348 -4.24 -4.80 -13.99
CA SER A 348 -4.47 -4.70 -12.54
C SER A 348 -3.31 -3.98 -11.84
N GLY A 349 -2.06 -4.25 -12.24
CA GLY A 349 -0.87 -3.57 -11.71
C GLY A 349 -0.84 -2.08 -12.07
N LEU A 350 -1.20 -1.72 -13.30
CA LEU A 350 -1.31 -0.32 -13.75
C LEU A 350 -2.36 0.44 -12.95
N LEU A 351 -3.53 -0.15 -12.74
CA LEU A 351 -4.59 0.43 -11.92
C LEU A 351 -4.14 0.60 -10.46
N MET A 352 -3.47 -0.41 -9.90
CA MET A 352 -2.96 -0.36 -8.54
C MET A 352 -1.92 0.76 -8.37
N TYR A 353 -0.83 0.74 -9.15
CA TYR A 353 0.22 1.77 -9.04
C TYR A 353 -0.29 3.18 -9.38
N GLY A 354 -1.18 3.30 -10.37
CA GLY A 354 -1.81 4.58 -10.72
C GLY A 354 -2.67 5.14 -9.59
N SER A 355 -3.51 4.28 -8.97
CA SER A 355 -4.33 4.69 -7.82
C SER A 355 -3.47 5.12 -6.62
N TYR A 356 -2.40 4.38 -6.33
CA TYR A 356 -1.48 4.71 -5.24
C TYR A 356 -0.74 6.01 -5.50
N PHE A 357 -0.26 6.24 -6.73
CA PHE A 357 0.39 7.50 -7.09
C PHE A 357 -0.51 8.71 -6.78
N VAL A 358 -1.78 8.66 -7.21
CA VAL A 358 -2.74 9.73 -6.95
C VAL A 358 -2.96 9.93 -5.45
N LEU A 359 -3.14 8.85 -4.69
CA LEU A 359 -3.38 8.94 -3.24
C LEU A 359 -2.15 9.45 -2.48
N PHE A 360 -0.93 9.03 -2.83
CA PHE A 360 0.31 9.52 -2.21
C PHE A 360 0.63 10.96 -2.62
N ALA A 361 0.40 11.35 -3.86
CA ALA A 361 0.54 12.74 -4.31
C ALA A 361 -0.43 13.66 -3.55
N ARG A 362 -1.69 13.22 -3.39
CA ARG A 362 -2.69 13.92 -2.56
C ARG A 362 -2.21 14.02 -1.11
N PHE A 363 -1.77 12.91 -0.52
CA PHE A 363 -1.25 12.89 0.85
C PHE A 363 -0.07 13.87 1.03
N PHE A 364 0.87 13.89 0.08
CA PHE A 364 2.02 14.79 0.10
C PHE A 364 1.60 16.25 0.02
N TYR A 365 0.68 16.58 -0.90
CA TYR A 365 0.14 17.93 -1.03
C TYR A 365 -0.46 18.43 0.29
N TYR A 366 -1.38 17.68 0.90
CA TYR A 366 -2.02 18.11 2.15
C TYR A 366 -1.08 18.10 3.37
N SER A 367 -0.08 17.22 3.39
CA SER A 367 0.83 17.08 4.54
C SER A 367 2.00 18.06 4.54
N TYR A 368 2.43 18.51 3.35
CA TYR A 368 3.66 19.29 3.19
C TYR A 368 3.49 20.62 2.44
N LEU A 369 2.55 20.72 1.50
CA LEU A 369 2.41 21.90 0.64
C LEU A 369 1.18 22.76 0.94
N SER A 370 0.12 22.16 1.49
CA SER A 370 -1.13 22.88 1.75
C SER A 370 -0.91 23.97 2.80
N PRO A 371 -1.32 25.22 2.52
CA PRO A 371 -1.24 26.30 3.48
C PRO A 371 -2.01 25.92 4.76
N PRO A 372 -1.48 26.23 5.95
CA PRO A 372 -2.23 25.99 7.18
C PRO A 372 -3.54 26.80 7.11
N ASN A 373 -4.69 26.11 7.09
CA ASN A 373 -5.99 26.76 7.17
C ASN A 373 -5.96 27.74 8.36
N LYS A 374 -6.06 29.04 8.04
CA LYS A 374 -6.39 30.09 9.02
C LYS A 374 -7.78 29.74 9.52
N ALA A 375 -7.85 28.99 10.62
CA ALA A 375 -9.11 28.78 11.31
C ALA A 375 -9.65 30.18 11.64
N LYS A 376 -10.86 30.49 11.14
CA LYS A 376 -11.61 31.67 11.59
C LYS A 376 -11.58 31.61 13.12
N LYS A 377 -10.89 32.57 13.75
CA LYS A 377 -11.17 32.91 15.14
C LYS A 377 -12.63 33.37 15.12
N SER A 378 -13.54 32.53 15.58
CA SER A 378 -14.83 33.00 16.07
C SER A 378 -14.50 33.94 17.22
N VAL A 379 -14.69 35.23 16.96
CA VAL A 379 -14.70 36.29 17.98
C VAL A 379 -15.94 36.08 18.84
#